data_AF-A0A1X7UTS4-F1
#
_entry.id   AF-A0A1X7UTS4-F1
#
_cell.length_a   1.000
_cell.length_b   1.000
_cell.length_c   1.000
_cell.angle_alpha   90.00
_cell.angle_beta   90.00
_cell.angle_gamma   90.00
#
_symmetry.space_group_name_H-M   'P 1'
#
loop_
_entity.id
_entity.type
_entity.pdbx_description
1 polymer ?
#
loop_
_entity_poly.entity_id
_entity_poly.type
_entity_poly.pdbx_seq_one_letter_code
_entity_poly.pdbx_strand_id
1 'polypeptide(L)'
;MFNKVLIKGQILGQVREFYYEKEYQARVAPHYQCLMWIANAPVAGKSRAEDVVRFIDERVTCNIPSEDTCLELHEIVTRYQLHKCSNYCKKTRKCSKNLFVTKCKFGFPRPVSEKTVLKNVQQSMKAEKKIYHLKRSEEKVRVNDYDPLLLLLWKAILDVPFTSECSLALADYVSNYVTEAERGHMQDLCQDILDDRGIYSKLFRIG
;
A
#
# COMPACT_ATOMS: atom_id res chain seq x y z
N MET A 1 -0.47 22.31 2.34
CA MET A 1 0.77 21.88 1.66
C MET A 1 0.49 20.78 0.64
N PHE A 2 -0.19 19.69 1.06
CA PHE A 2 -0.62 18.55 0.24
C PHE A 2 -1.20 18.95 -1.14
N ASN A 3 -2.31 19.72 -1.19
CA ASN A 3 -2.94 20.12 -2.47
C ASN A 3 -2.05 20.96 -3.39
N LYS A 4 -1.17 21.83 -2.86
CA LYS A 4 -0.33 22.68 -3.69
C LYS A 4 0.79 21.89 -4.35
N VAL A 5 1.39 20.95 -3.63
CA VAL A 5 2.61 20.27 -4.08
C VAL A 5 2.26 19.02 -4.89
N LEU A 6 1.27 18.23 -4.44
CA LEU A 6 0.88 17.01 -5.15
C LEU A 6 0.02 17.26 -6.38
N ILE A 7 -0.97 18.14 -6.29
CA ILE A 7 -1.93 18.34 -7.39
C ILE A 7 -1.35 19.32 -8.43
N LYS A 8 -0.79 20.46 -8.00
CA LYS A 8 -0.21 21.42 -8.95
C LYS A 8 1.19 21.04 -9.41
N GLY A 9 2.01 20.48 -8.52
CA GLY A 9 3.38 20.05 -8.84
C GLY A 9 3.45 18.74 -9.61
N GLN A 10 2.35 17.98 -9.69
CA GLN A 10 2.24 16.74 -10.47
C GLN A 10 3.39 15.74 -10.24
N ILE A 11 3.86 15.65 -8.99
CA ILE A 11 5.04 14.85 -8.61
C ILE A 11 4.85 13.37 -8.97
N LEU A 12 3.67 12.84 -8.70
CA LEU A 12 3.29 11.48 -9.06
C LEU A 12 2.75 11.37 -10.50
N GLY A 13 2.70 12.47 -11.23
CA GLY A 13 1.95 12.66 -12.48
C GLY A 13 0.72 13.56 -12.28
N GLN A 14 -0.01 13.81 -13.37
CA GLN A 14 -1.23 14.62 -13.32
C GLN A 14 -2.31 13.89 -12.53
N VAL A 15 -2.66 14.40 -11.35
CA VAL A 15 -3.73 13.85 -10.51
C VAL A 15 -5.08 14.24 -11.11
N ARG A 16 -5.91 13.27 -11.49
CA ARG A 16 -7.30 13.50 -11.91
C ARG A 16 -8.23 13.63 -10.72
N GLU A 17 -8.12 12.68 -9.82
CA GLU A 17 -8.95 12.54 -8.63
C GLU A 17 -8.08 12.03 -7.48
N PHE A 18 -8.50 12.33 -6.26
CA PHE A 18 -7.88 11.81 -5.05
C PHE A 18 -8.92 11.69 -3.94
N TYR A 19 -8.69 10.74 -3.06
CA TYR A 19 -9.44 10.54 -1.83
C TYR A 19 -8.43 10.46 -0.69
N TYR A 20 -8.77 11.01 0.47
CA TYR A 20 -7.99 10.76 1.67
C TYR A 20 -8.87 10.71 2.89
N GLU A 21 -8.45 9.91 3.86
CA GLU A 21 -9.08 9.79 5.15
C GLU A 21 -8.05 10.00 6.26
N LYS A 22 -8.49 10.67 7.33
CA LYS A 22 -7.67 10.95 8.50
C LYS A 22 -8.18 10.14 9.67
N GLU A 23 -7.38 9.17 10.10
CA GLU A 23 -7.64 8.36 11.28
C GLU A 23 -6.80 8.86 12.46
N TYR A 24 -7.41 8.98 13.63
CA TYR A 24 -6.66 9.18 14.87
C TYR A 24 -6.38 7.81 15.48
N GLN A 25 -5.18 7.29 15.26
CA GLN A 25 -4.74 6.12 16.01
C GLN A 25 -4.60 6.49 17.49
N ALA A 26 -4.67 5.50 18.39
CA ALA A 26 -4.56 5.66 19.85
C ALA A 26 -3.26 6.36 20.35
N ARG A 27 -2.39 6.83 19.45
CA ARG A 27 -1.12 7.50 19.72
C ARG A 27 -1.15 9.01 19.43
N VAL A 28 -2.32 9.63 19.34
CA VAL A 28 -2.55 11.10 19.17
C VAL A 28 -2.09 11.66 17.81
N ALA A 29 -1.09 11.07 17.16
CA ALA A 29 -0.65 11.45 15.83
C ALA A 29 -1.67 11.02 14.75
N PRO A 30 -2.01 11.91 13.80
CA PRO A 30 -2.92 11.58 12.72
C PRO A 30 -2.28 10.62 11.72
N HIS A 31 -3.02 9.59 11.35
CA HIS A 31 -2.69 8.64 10.30
C HIS A 31 -3.51 9.00 9.06
N TYR A 32 -2.84 9.20 7.92
CA TYR A 32 -3.50 9.55 6.67
C TYR A 32 -3.45 8.37 5.72
N GLN A 33 -4.63 7.97 5.25
CA GLN A 33 -4.81 7.02 4.17
C GLN A 33 -5.17 7.83 2.92
N CYS A 34 -4.49 7.61 1.78
CA CYS A 34 -4.72 8.39 0.58
C CYS A 34 -4.70 7.53 -0.69
N LEU A 35 -5.70 7.74 -1.54
CA LEU A 35 -5.82 7.18 -2.88
C LEU A 35 -5.70 8.31 -3.90
N MET A 36 -4.92 8.10 -4.96
CA MET A 36 -4.70 9.10 -6.00
C MET A 36 -4.79 8.43 -7.37
N TRP A 37 -5.63 9.00 -8.25
CA TRP A 37 -5.78 8.56 -9.63
C TRP A 37 -4.92 9.43 -10.54
N ILE A 38 -3.88 8.82 -11.10
CA ILE A 38 -2.93 9.50 -11.99
C ILE A 38 -3.37 9.33 -13.45
N ALA A 39 -3.47 10.46 -14.16
CA ALA A 39 -3.79 10.48 -15.58
C ALA A 39 -2.73 9.70 -16.38
N ASN A 40 -3.20 8.88 -17.32
CA ASN A 40 -2.35 8.14 -18.27
C ASN A 40 -1.36 7.17 -17.58
N ALA A 41 -1.57 6.81 -16.32
CA ALA A 41 -0.79 5.77 -15.66
C ALA A 41 -1.00 4.43 -16.39
N PRO A 42 0.07 3.64 -16.62
CA PRO A 42 -0.04 2.37 -17.32
C PRO A 42 -0.79 1.36 -16.44
N VAL A 43 -1.47 0.42 -17.09
CA VAL A 43 -2.33 -0.57 -16.43
C VAL A 43 -1.73 -1.96 -16.57
N ALA A 44 -1.46 -2.64 -15.45
CA ALA A 44 -0.98 -4.01 -15.46
C ALA A 44 -1.99 -4.95 -16.14
N GLY A 45 -1.49 -5.76 -17.08
CA GLY A 45 -2.30 -6.65 -17.90
C GLY A 45 -2.91 -6.01 -19.16
N LYS A 46 -2.84 -4.68 -19.33
CA LYS A 46 -3.23 -3.99 -20.57
C LYS A 46 -2.05 -3.30 -21.26
N SER A 47 -1.26 -2.55 -20.50
CA SER A 47 -0.03 -1.90 -20.97
C SER A 47 1.13 -2.90 -21.01
N ARG A 48 2.20 -2.57 -21.75
CA ARG A 48 3.44 -3.36 -21.73
C ARG A 48 4.00 -3.39 -20.32
N ALA A 49 4.47 -4.56 -19.89
CA ALA A 49 5.06 -4.71 -18.56
C ALA A 49 6.22 -3.73 -18.31
N GLU A 50 7.01 -3.45 -19.34
CA GLU A 50 8.12 -2.49 -19.31
C GLU A 50 7.66 -1.06 -19.02
N ASP A 51 6.51 -0.64 -19.55
CA ASP A 51 5.97 0.70 -19.29
C ASP A 51 5.48 0.83 -17.85
N VAL A 52 4.84 -0.23 -17.33
CA VAL A 52 4.42 -0.29 -15.92
C VAL A 52 5.63 -0.26 -14.99
N VAL A 53 6.66 -1.06 -15.27
CA VAL A 53 7.90 -1.09 -14.48
C VAL A 53 8.59 0.27 -14.52
N ARG A 54 8.76 0.87 -15.70
CA ARG A 54 9.37 2.19 -15.85
C ARG A 54 8.61 3.26 -15.04
N PHE A 55 7.28 3.25 -15.12
CA PHE A 55 6.44 4.19 -14.37
C PHE A 55 6.63 4.06 -12.85
N ILE A 56 6.77 2.82 -12.34
CA ILE A 56 7.04 2.55 -10.93
C ILE A 56 8.45 3.03 -10.56
N ASP A 57 9.48 2.65 -11.33
CA ASP A 57 10.88 2.95 -11.02
C ASP A 57 11.18 4.46 -11.04
N GLU A 58 10.43 5.24 -11.82
CA GLU A 58 10.51 6.71 -11.86
C GLU A 58 9.98 7.40 -10.60
N ARG A 59 9.09 6.75 -9.83
CA ARG A 59 8.32 7.38 -8.74
C ARG A 59 8.55 6.74 -7.38
N VAL A 60 8.87 5.45 -7.35
CA VAL A 60 8.99 4.68 -6.13
C VAL A 60 10.38 4.07 -6.05
N THR A 61 11.04 4.26 -4.92
CA THR A 61 12.35 3.69 -4.66
C THR A 61 12.43 3.05 -3.29
N CYS A 62 13.43 2.21 -3.10
CA CYS A 62 13.87 1.73 -1.79
C CYS A 62 15.34 2.09 -1.52
N ASN A 63 15.87 3.06 -2.26
CA ASN A 63 17.26 3.48 -2.15
C ASN A 63 17.52 4.17 -0.80
N ILE A 64 18.74 4.06 -0.30
CA ILE A 64 19.26 4.94 0.75
C ILE A 64 20.26 5.85 0.02
N PRO A 65 19.98 7.15 -0.14
CA PRO A 65 20.93 8.05 -0.81
C PRO A 65 22.20 8.17 0.03
N SER A 66 23.33 8.47 -0.62
CA SER A 66 24.57 8.77 0.10
C SER A 66 24.46 10.11 0.82
N GLU A 67 25.18 10.26 1.93
CA GLU A 67 25.26 11.53 2.67
C GLU A 67 25.77 12.67 1.78
N ASP A 68 26.72 12.38 0.88
CA ASP A 68 27.26 13.34 -0.09
C ASP A 68 26.23 13.81 -1.12
N THR A 69 25.29 12.96 -1.51
CA THR A 69 24.26 13.30 -2.50
C THR A 69 23.13 14.13 -1.92
N CYS A 70 22.63 13.77 -0.74
CA CYS A 70 21.53 14.46 -0.08
C CYS A 70 21.43 14.01 1.39
N LEU A 71 22.12 14.72 2.27
CA LEU A 71 22.12 14.45 3.71
C LEU A 71 20.69 14.41 4.29
N GLU A 72 19.84 15.38 3.94
CA GLU A 72 18.48 15.46 4.48
C GLU A 72 17.65 14.21 4.10
N LEU A 73 17.70 13.77 2.83
CA LEU A 73 16.98 12.57 2.42
C LEU A 73 17.60 11.32 3.05
N HIS A 74 18.93 11.26 3.20
CA HIS A 74 19.60 10.16 3.89
C HIS A 74 19.08 10.01 5.33
N GLU A 75 19.08 11.11 6.10
CA GLU A 75 18.61 11.12 7.48
C GLU A 75 17.16 10.67 7.60
N ILE A 76 16.27 11.19 6.74
CA ILE A 76 14.84 10.88 6.78
C ILE A 76 14.58 9.42 6.37
N VAL A 77 15.26 8.90 5.34
CA VAL A 77 15.13 7.50 4.91
C VAL A 77 15.60 6.56 6.01
N THR A 78 16.78 6.79 6.56
CA THR A 78 17.36 5.96 7.62
C THR A 78 16.51 5.99 8.88
N ARG A 79 15.90 7.14 9.20
CA ARG A 79 15.04 7.32 10.38
C ARG A 79 13.65 6.69 10.24
N TYR A 80 12.99 6.89 9.10
CA TYR A 80 11.56 6.57 8.95
C TYR A 80 11.26 5.38 8.03
N GLN A 81 12.13 5.06 7.06
CA GLN A 81 11.85 4.01 6.09
C GLN A 81 12.57 2.69 6.37
N LEU A 82 13.51 2.66 7.31
CA LEU A 82 14.20 1.44 7.69
C LEU A 82 13.36 0.60 8.69
N HIS A 83 12.80 -0.50 8.21
CA HIS A 83 11.94 -1.37 9.00
C HIS A 83 12.73 -2.20 10.03
N LYS A 84 12.47 -1.92 11.31
CA LYS A 84 12.91 -2.73 12.45
C LYS A 84 11.73 -3.54 12.99
N CYS A 85 11.85 -4.86 12.97
CA CYS A 85 10.75 -5.73 13.39
C CYS A 85 10.48 -5.61 14.90
N SER A 86 9.25 -5.30 15.28
CA SER A 86 8.75 -5.31 16.66
C SER A 86 7.78 -6.48 16.89
N ASN A 87 7.34 -6.68 18.14
CA ASN A 87 6.35 -7.72 18.48
C ASN A 87 5.01 -7.51 17.74
N TYR A 88 4.73 -6.29 17.30
CA TYR A 88 3.54 -5.98 16.51
C TYR A 88 3.56 -6.65 15.13
N CYS A 89 4.71 -6.68 14.47
CA CYS A 89 4.82 -7.24 13.12
C CYS A 89 5.30 -8.69 13.09
N LYS A 90 6.02 -9.17 14.11
CA LYS A 90 6.44 -10.57 14.21
C LYS A 90 5.23 -11.48 14.41
N LYS A 91 5.01 -12.41 13.49
CA LYS A 91 3.95 -13.41 13.55
C LYS A 91 4.55 -14.80 13.45
N THR A 92 4.36 -15.59 14.49
CA THR A 92 4.79 -16.99 14.54
C THR A 92 3.64 -17.87 14.07
N ARG A 93 3.91 -18.75 13.11
CA ARG A 93 2.96 -19.76 12.64
C ARG A 93 3.58 -21.14 12.71
N LYS A 94 2.77 -22.13 13.08
CA LYS A 94 3.16 -23.54 13.06
C LYS A 94 3.11 -24.05 11.62
N CYS A 95 4.25 -24.50 11.10
CA CYS A 95 4.36 -25.07 9.75
C CYS A 95 4.28 -26.60 9.76
N SER A 96 4.76 -27.26 10.82
CA SER A 96 4.65 -28.72 10.98
C SER A 96 4.61 -29.10 12.46
N LYS A 97 4.53 -30.40 12.79
CA LYS A 97 4.38 -30.88 14.18
C LYS A 97 5.37 -30.23 15.16
N ASN A 98 6.60 -29.92 14.73
CA ASN A 98 7.65 -29.30 15.54
C ASN A 98 8.34 -28.06 14.92
N LEU A 99 7.84 -27.52 13.81
CA LEU A 99 8.44 -26.35 13.15
C LEU A 99 7.55 -25.11 13.29
N PHE A 100 8.07 -24.10 13.98
CA PHE A 100 7.47 -22.77 14.06
C PHE A 100 8.31 -21.79 13.25
N VAL A 101 7.65 -21.03 12.37
CA VAL A 101 8.31 -20.02 11.56
C VAL A 101 7.79 -18.65 11.99
N THR A 102 8.69 -17.78 12.38
CA THR A 102 8.39 -16.37 12.67
C THR A 102 8.63 -15.55 11.42
N LYS A 103 7.58 -14.91 10.91
CA LYS A 103 7.67 -14.00 9.76
C LYS A 103 7.21 -12.60 10.13
N CYS A 104 7.73 -11.58 9.46
CA CYS A 104 7.17 -10.24 9.54
C CYS A 104 5.87 -10.19 8.74
N LYS A 105 4.77 -9.76 9.35
CA LYS A 105 3.47 -9.60 8.67
C LYS A 105 3.52 -8.63 7.49
N PHE A 106 4.51 -7.74 7.45
CA PHE A 106 4.72 -6.78 6.37
C PHE A 106 5.63 -7.32 5.25
N GLY A 107 6.13 -8.55 5.36
CA GLY A 107 6.96 -9.18 4.34
C GLY A 107 8.43 -8.74 4.37
N PHE A 108 8.95 -8.31 5.53
CA PHE A 108 10.38 -8.03 5.72
C PHE A 108 11.16 -9.25 6.25
N PRO A 109 12.42 -9.46 5.83
CA PRO A 109 13.12 -8.74 4.76
C PRO A 109 12.47 -9.00 3.38
N ARG A 110 12.45 -7.98 2.53
CA ARG A 110 11.96 -8.07 1.14
C ARG A 110 12.96 -8.87 0.30
N PRO A 111 12.53 -9.57 -0.76
CA PRO A 111 13.44 -10.31 -1.63
C PRO A 111 14.43 -9.37 -2.34
N VAL A 112 15.65 -9.87 -2.54
CA VAL A 112 16.68 -9.24 -3.39
C VAL A 112 16.30 -9.43 -4.85
N SER A 113 16.51 -8.41 -5.68
CA SER A 113 16.27 -8.49 -7.11
C SER A 113 17.08 -7.46 -7.88
N GLU A 114 17.65 -7.89 -9.01
CA GLU A 114 18.43 -7.01 -9.90
C GLU A 114 17.57 -6.04 -10.71
N LYS A 115 16.25 -6.30 -10.80
CA LYS A 115 15.29 -5.49 -11.54
C LYS A 115 13.93 -5.49 -10.85
N THR A 116 13.11 -4.48 -11.12
CA THR A 116 11.73 -4.47 -10.67
C THR A 116 10.92 -5.52 -11.42
N VAL A 117 10.17 -6.35 -10.69
CA VAL A 117 9.39 -7.47 -11.22
C VAL A 117 7.93 -7.28 -10.89
N LEU A 118 7.07 -7.36 -11.90
CA LEU A 118 5.62 -7.39 -11.72
C LEU A 118 5.19 -8.78 -11.25
N LYS A 119 4.31 -8.81 -10.26
CA LYS A 119 3.66 -10.03 -9.80
C LYS A 119 2.42 -10.33 -10.63
N ASN A 120 1.92 -11.56 -10.50
CA ASN A 120 0.59 -11.87 -10.99
C ASN A 120 -0.47 -11.10 -10.18
N VAL A 121 -1.19 -10.23 -10.87
CA VAL A 121 -2.29 -9.36 -10.40
C VAL A 121 -3.30 -10.13 -9.56
N GLN A 122 -3.80 -11.27 -10.06
CA GLN A 122 -4.84 -12.06 -9.39
C GLN A 122 -4.38 -12.70 -8.07
N GLN A 123 -3.12 -13.08 -7.99
CA GLN A 123 -2.53 -13.63 -6.75
C GLN A 123 -2.15 -12.53 -5.76
N SER A 124 -1.72 -11.37 -6.27
CA SER A 124 -1.27 -10.24 -5.44
C SER A 124 -2.43 -9.67 -4.65
N MET A 125 -3.56 -9.32 -5.29
CA MET A 125 -4.66 -8.66 -4.59
C MET A 125 -5.30 -9.50 -3.47
N LYS A 126 -5.15 -10.83 -3.51
CA LYS A 126 -5.63 -11.72 -2.43
C LYS A 126 -4.67 -11.84 -1.24
N ALA A 127 -3.37 -11.61 -1.43
CA ALA A 127 -2.34 -11.94 -0.43
C ALA A 127 -1.45 -10.75 -0.04
N GLU A 128 -1.02 -9.96 -1.02
CA GLU A 128 -0.10 -8.85 -0.86
C GLU A 128 -0.60 -7.66 -1.69
N LYS A 129 -1.05 -6.59 -1.02
CA LYS A 129 -1.63 -5.35 -1.58
C LYS A 129 -0.69 -4.55 -2.54
N LYS A 130 0.34 -5.19 -3.12
CA LYS A 130 1.31 -4.63 -4.07
C LYS A 130 1.51 -5.62 -5.23
N ILE A 131 1.39 -5.11 -6.46
CA ILE A 131 1.53 -5.88 -7.70
C ILE A 131 2.98 -6.00 -8.21
N TYR A 132 3.98 -5.62 -7.42
CA TYR A 132 5.38 -5.62 -7.83
C TYR A 132 6.33 -5.93 -6.66
N HIS A 133 7.57 -6.24 -7.03
CA HIS A 133 8.76 -6.21 -6.18
C HIS A 133 9.76 -5.25 -6.82
N LEU A 134 10.19 -4.21 -6.10
CA LEU A 134 11.24 -3.32 -6.59
C LEU A 134 12.57 -4.03 -6.70
N LYS A 135 13.38 -3.59 -7.67
CA LYS A 135 14.83 -3.79 -7.68
C LYS A 135 15.40 -3.43 -6.30
N ARG A 136 16.19 -4.32 -5.72
CA ARG A 136 16.65 -4.22 -4.33
C ARG A 136 17.91 -5.03 -4.11
N SER A 137 18.93 -4.41 -3.52
CA SER A 137 20.15 -5.07 -3.03
C SER A 137 19.96 -5.62 -1.61
N GLU A 138 20.90 -6.47 -1.16
CA GLU A 138 20.90 -7.08 0.17
C GLU A 138 20.81 -6.06 1.32
N GLU A 139 21.51 -4.94 1.20
CA GLU A 139 21.52 -3.87 2.21
C GLU A 139 20.16 -3.18 2.36
N LYS A 140 19.33 -3.23 1.30
CA LYS A 140 18.08 -2.46 1.19
C LYS A 140 16.84 -3.32 1.43
N VAL A 141 17.02 -4.58 1.84
CA VAL A 141 15.91 -5.52 2.08
C VAL A 141 14.96 -5.11 3.21
N ARG A 142 15.37 -4.14 4.02
CA ARG A 142 14.57 -3.59 5.12
C ARG A 142 14.05 -2.18 4.87
N VAL A 143 14.35 -1.57 3.74
CA VAL A 143 13.86 -0.23 3.41
C VAL A 143 12.45 -0.36 2.83
N ASN A 144 11.51 0.46 3.30
CA ASN A 144 10.18 0.60 2.69
C ASN A 144 10.28 1.11 1.25
N ASP A 145 9.19 0.97 0.50
CA ASP A 145 9.06 1.57 -0.82
C ASP A 145 8.46 2.97 -0.62
N TYR A 146 9.15 4.02 -1.10
CA TYR A 146 8.75 5.40 -0.89
C TYR A 146 8.98 6.26 -2.14
N ASP A 147 8.27 7.37 -2.24
CA ASP A 147 8.59 8.45 -3.18
C ASP A 147 9.50 9.47 -2.47
N PRO A 148 10.68 9.80 -3.03
CA PRO A 148 11.66 10.68 -2.36
C PRO A 148 11.13 12.07 -2.01
N LEU A 149 10.36 12.67 -2.90
CA LEU A 149 9.88 14.03 -2.71
C LEU A 149 8.73 14.07 -1.72
N LEU A 150 7.82 13.10 -1.78
CA LEU A 150 6.80 12.91 -0.75
C LEU A 150 7.40 12.68 0.63
N LEU A 151 8.46 11.87 0.71
CA LEU A 151 9.13 11.62 1.97
C LEU A 151 9.79 12.89 2.54
N LEU A 152 10.44 13.71 1.71
CA LEU A 152 11.01 15.00 2.12
C LEU A 152 9.94 15.96 2.65
N LEU A 153 8.75 15.95 2.04
CA LEU A 153 7.63 16.81 2.45
C LEU A 153 6.92 16.28 3.71
N TRP A 154 6.76 14.96 3.83
CA TRP A 154 5.99 14.32 4.89
C TRP A 154 6.80 14.10 6.17
N LYS A 155 8.09 13.77 6.05
CA LYS A 155 9.04 13.53 7.16
C LYS A 155 8.54 12.53 8.21
N ALA A 156 7.85 11.49 7.77
CA ALA A 156 7.40 10.37 8.59
C ALA A 156 7.34 9.09 7.76
N ILE A 157 7.01 7.97 8.42
CA ILE A 157 6.83 6.67 7.75
C ILE A 157 5.80 6.84 6.63
N LEU A 158 6.13 6.33 5.45
CA LEU A 158 5.34 6.46 4.22
C LEU A 158 5.45 5.14 3.46
N ASP A 159 4.32 4.58 3.05
CA ASP A 159 4.29 3.44 2.13
C ASP A 159 3.51 3.88 0.90
N VAL A 160 4.15 3.85 -0.28
CA VAL A 160 3.54 4.29 -1.54
C VAL A 160 3.36 3.07 -2.45
N PRO A 161 2.33 2.24 -2.23
CA PRO A 161 2.03 1.14 -3.13
C PRO A 161 1.47 1.68 -4.44
N PHE A 162 2.09 1.30 -5.56
CA PHE A 162 1.46 1.44 -6.86
C PHE A 162 0.53 0.24 -7.11
N THR A 163 -0.75 0.53 -7.32
CA THR A 163 -1.75 -0.43 -7.78
C THR A 163 -2.37 0.12 -9.06
N SER A 164 -2.26 -0.62 -10.15
CA SER A 164 -2.90 -0.27 -11.41
C SER A 164 -3.23 -1.54 -12.16
N GLU A 165 -4.48 -1.96 -12.03
CA GLU A 165 -5.03 -3.15 -12.65
C GLU A 165 -6.50 -2.89 -13.00
N CYS A 166 -7.10 -3.70 -13.88
CA CYS A 166 -8.49 -3.55 -14.31
C CYS A 166 -9.41 -4.67 -13.79
N SER A 167 -9.07 -5.27 -12.66
CA SER A 167 -9.85 -6.38 -12.11
C SER A 167 -10.84 -5.89 -11.05
N LEU A 168 -11.88 -6.70 -10.79
CA LEU A 168 -12.79 -6.47 -9.67
C LEU A 168 -12.05 -6.44 -8.32
N ALA A 169 -10.85 -7.02 -8.22
CA ALA A 169 -10.06 -6.99 -6.99
C ALA A 169 -9.54 -5.59 -6.67
N LEU A 170 -9.30 -4.72 -7.66
CA LEU A 170 -9.00 -3.31 -7.40
C LEU A 170 -10.23 -2.56 -6.92
N ALA A 171 -11.40 -2.82 -7.51
CA ALA A 171 -12.64 -2.24 -7.04
C ALA A 171 -12.93 -2.64 -5.58
N ASP A 172 -12.77 -3.92 -5.25
CA ASP A 172 -12.91 -4.43 -3.89
C ASP A 172 -11.86 -3.84 -2.94
N TYR A 173 -10.60 -3.72 -3.37
CA TYR A 173 -9.55 -3.07 -2.58
C TYR A 173 -9.86 -1.60 -2.30
N VAL A 174 -10.25 -0.84 -3.32
CA VAL A 174 -10.61 0.59 -3.19
C VAL A 174 -11.85 0.74 -2.31
N SER A 175 -12.89 -0.06 -2.53
CA SER A 175 -14.10 -0.05 -1.71
C SER A 175 -13.77 -0.34 -0.26
N ASN A 176 -13.04 -1.43 0.03
CA ASN A 176 -12.60 -1.74 1.39
C ASN A 176 -11.75 -0.63 1.99
N TYR A 177 -10.94 0.07 1.19
CA TYR A 177 -10.08 1.16 1.64
C TYR A 177 -10.87 2.42 2.00
N VAL A 178 -11.93 2.73 1.25
CA VAL A 178 -12.83 3.86 1.51
C VAL A 178 -13.79 3.53 2.67
N THR A 179 -14.22 2.28 2.79
CA THR A 179 -15.13 1.83 3.85
C THR A 179 -14.40 1.33 5.09
N GLU A 180 -13.06 1.50 5.22
CA GLU A 180 -12.30 0.97 6.36
C GLU A 180 -12.92 1.42 7.71
N ALA A 181 -13.42 2.66 7.75
CA ALA A 181 -14.10 3.25 8.91
C ALA A 181 -15.50 2.67 9.19
N GLU A 182 -16.14 2.06 8.20
CA GLU A 182 -17.51 1.52 8.27
C GLU A 182 -17.53 -0.01 8.54
N ARG A 183 -16.37 -0.67 8.49
CA ARG A 183 -16.26 -2.14 8.53
C ARG A 183 -16.86 -2.81 9.77
N GLY A 184 -17.04 -2.08 10.87
CA GLY A 184 -17.72 -2.61 12.06
C GLY A 184 -19.23 -2.79 11.91
N HIS A 185 -19.90 -2.05 11.02
CA HIS A 185 -21.37 -2.06 10.92
C HIS A 185 -21.89 -2.74 9.65
N MET A 186 -21.15 -2.63 8.54
CA MET A 186 -21.64 -3.16 7.25
C MET A 186 -21.34 -4.65 7.04
N GLN A 187 -20.24 -5.18 7.55
CA GLN A 187 -19.88 -6.59 7.36
C GLN A 187 -20.86 -7.51 8.09
N ASP A 188 -21.20 -7.18 9.34
CA ASP A 188 -22.17 -7.93 10.14
C ASP A 188 -23.56 -7.86 9.49
N LEU A 189 -24.01 -6.68 9.08
CA LEU A 189 -25.32 -6.51 8.42
C LEU A 189 -25.39 -7.24 7.06
N CYS A 190 -24.35 -7.17 6.24
CA CYS A 190 -24.32 -7.89 4.96
C CYS A 190 -24.28 -9.41 5.17
N GLN A 191 -23.52 -9.89 6.16
CA GLN A 191 -23.47 -11.32 6.49
C GLN A 191 -24.83 -11.80 7.03
N ASP A 192 -25.48 -11.02 7.90
CA ASP A 192 -26.82 -11.30 8.41
C ASP A 192 -27.87 -11.32 7.28
N ILE A 193 -27.80 -10.42 6.30
CA ILE A 193 -28.69 -10.41 5.13
C ILE A 193 -28.47 -11.66 4.25
N LEU A 194 -27.23 -12.10 4.09
CA LEU A 194 -26.88 -13.27 3.27
C LEU A 194 -27.25 -14.59 3.96
N ASP A 195 -27.10 -14.65 5.29
CA ASP A 195 -27.38 -15.83 6.10
C ASP A 195 -28.86 -15.96 6.46
N ASP A 196 -29.56 -14.85 6.72
CA ASP A 196 -31.01 -14.81 6.96
C ASP A 196 -31.74 -14.26 5.72
N ARG A 197 -32.12 -15.14 4.79
CA ARG A 197 -33.05 -14.81 3.68
C ARG A 197 -34.38 -14.22 4.17
N GLY A 198 -34.70 -14.35 5.46
CA GLY A 198 -35.86 -13.77 6.13
C GLY A 198 -35.74 -12.26 6.38
N ILE A 199 -34.55 -11.68 6.57
CA ILE A 199 -34.37 -10.24 6.84
C ILE A 199 -34.96 -9.40 5.71
N TYR A 200 -34.68 -9.78 4.47
CA TYR A 200 -35.22 -9.08 3.30
C TYR A 200 -36.76 -9.10 3.32
N SER A 201 -37.36 -10.25 3.62
CA SER A 201 -38.83 -10.37 3.70
C SER A 201 -39.48 -9.66 4.90
N LYS A 202 -38.74 -9.44 6.00
CA LYS A 202 -39.22 -8.73 7.20
C LYS A 202 -39.21 -7.21 7.01
N LEU A 203 -38.22 -6.67 6.31
CA LEU A 203 -38.06 -5.22 6.10
C LEU A 203 -39.20 -4.62 5.24
N PHE A 204 -39.75 -5.38 4.29
CA PHE A 204 -40.85 -4.94 3.43
C PHE A 204 -42.25 -5.30 3.96
N ARG A 205 -42.35 -5.84 5.20
CA ARG A 205 -43.64 -6.12 5.86
C ARG A 205 -44.10 -5.02 6.82
N ILE A 206 -43.35 -3.93 6.93
CA ILE A 206 -43.74 -2.74 7.72
C ILE A 206 -44.52 -1.78 6.81
N GLY A 207 -45.62 -2.28 6.26
CA GLY A 207 -46.62 -1.54 5.49
C GLY A 207 -47.99 -2.00 5.91
#